data_AF-A0A1V3SXE1-F1
#
_entry.id   AF-A0A1V3SXE1-F1
#
_cell.length_a   1.000
_cell.length_b   1.000
_cell.length_c   1.000
_cell.angle_alpha   90.00
_cell.angle_beta   90.00
_cell.angle_gamma   90.00
#
_symmetry.space_group_name_H-M   'P 1'
#
loop_
_entity.id
_entity.type
_entity.pdbx_description
1 polymer ?
#
loop_
_entity_poly.entity_id
_entity_poly.type
_entity_poly.pdbx_seq_one_letter_code
_entity_poly.pdbx_strand_id
1 'polypeptide(L)'
;MDPDSSALFPENLFSMQVAGPDGSPAPLRWVGGDLRCLPFRDRTFDRVFSVAALCFVDDEQEAVREIVRVTRRRFAIGWLNRDSLLYRQKGVKGGIGSYRGARWRRPEELPGLFDGLPVGTLELRSCVALPKGDV
;
A
#
# COMPACT_ATOMS: atom_id res chain seq x y z
N MET A 1 -4.34 -2.70 23.97
CA MET A 1 -4.93 -3.41 22.81
C MET A 1 -6.40 -3.05 22.82
N ASP A 2 -6.77 -2.07 22.00
CA ASP A 2 -8.15 -1.59 21.93
C ASP A 2 -8.97 -2.60 21.10
N PRO A 3 -10.03 -3.20 21.66
CA PRO A 3 -10.87 -4.18 20.97
C PRO A 3 -11.73 -3.58 19.84
N ASP A 4 -11.72 -2.25 19.66
CA ASP A 4 -12.60 -1.55 18.71
C ASP A 4 -11.90 -1.05 17.43
N SER A 5 -10.71 -1.59 17.11
CA SER A 5 -10.00 -1.24 15.85
C SER A 5 -10.57 -1.96 14.60
N SER A 6 -11.57 -2.82 14.78
CA SER A 6 -12.24 -3.54 13.69
C SER A 6 -13.23 -2.68 12.88
N ALA A 7 -13.53 -1.46 13.34
CA ALA A 7 -14.45 -0.53 12.69
C ALA A 7 -13.77 0.58 11.86
N LEU A 8 -12.43 0.63 11.79
CA LEU A 8 -11.72 1.80 11.22
C LEU A 8 -11.54 1.80 9.69
N PHE A 9 -11.86 0.71 8.99
CA PHE A 9 -11.73 0.67 7.54
C PHE A 9 -12.85 -0.21 6.93
N PRO A 10 -14.02 0.36 6.55
CA PRO A 10 -14.91 -0.34 5.62
C PRO A 10 -14.10 -0.70 4.36
N GLU A 11 -14.42 -1.83 3.73
CA GLU A 11 -13.56 -2.62 2.83
C GLU A 11 -12.90 -1.88 1.64
N ASN A 12 -13.19 -0.60 1.41
CA ASN A 12 -12.67 0.18 0.29
C ASN A 12 -12.17 1.58 0.70
N LEU A 13 -11.94 1.86 2.00
CA LEU A 13 -11.51 3.20 2.44
C LEU A 13 -9.99 3.27 2.58
N PHE A 14 -9.32 3.75 1.55
CA PHE A 14 -7.90 4.04 1.59
C PHE A 14 -7.64 5.54 1.79
N SER A 15 -6.82 5.84 2.78
CA SER A 15 -6.54 7.20 3.21
C SER A 15 -5.24 7.69 2.56
N MET A 16 -5.34 8.49 1.49
CA MET A 16 -4.15 9.03 0.82
C MET A 16 -3.71 10.34 1.48
N GLN A 17 -2.44 10.43 1.88
CA GLN A 17 -1.87 11.66 2.43
C GLN A 17 -1.17 12.45 1.33
N VAL A 18 -1.42 13.76 1.28
CA VAL A 18 -0.73 14.70 0.39
C VAL A 18 0.15 15.60 1.23
N ALA A 19 1.47 15.47 1.11
CA ALA A 19 2.43 16.35 1.78
C ALA A 19 2.78 17.57 0.90
N GLY A 20 2.97 18.72 1.53
CA GLY A 20 3.38 19.96 0.85
C GLY A 20 4.80 19.88 0.28
N PRO A 21 5.12 20.68 -0.76
CA PRO A 21 6.39 20.62 -1.48
C PRO A 21 7.62 21.06 -0.67
N ASP A 22 7.45 21.73 0.46
CA ASP A 22 8.50 22.41 1.24
C ASP A 22 8.72 21.84 2.66
N GLY A 23 8.05 20.73 3.00
CA GLY A 23 8.13 20.14 4.35
C GLY A 23 7.40 20.93 5.43
N SER A 24 6.71 22.02 5.07
CA SER A 24 5.73 22.64 5.95
C SER A 24 4.53 21.69 6.11
N PRO A 25 3.86 21.66 7.28
CA PRO A 25 2.64 20.91 7.45
C PRO A 25 1.55 21.52 6.57
N ALA A 26 1.45 21.02 5.33
CA ALA A 26 0.30 21.26 4.48
C ALA A 26 -0.93 20.60 5.11
N PRO A 27 -2.13 21.19 4.95
CA PRO A 27 -3.35 20.59 5.46
C PRO A 27 -3.54 19.20 4.85
N LEU A 28 -3.53 18.19 5.71
CA LEU A 28 -3.81 16.82 5.34
C LEU A 28 -5.27 16.73 4.90
N ARG A 29 -5.50 16.27 3.67
CA ARG A 29 -6.84 16.06 3.12
C ARG A 29 -7.11 14.58 2.97
N TRP A 30 -8.20 14.13 3.58
CA TRP A 30 -8.67 12.76 3.45
C TRP A 30 -9.74 12.70 2.35
N VAL A 31 -9.61 11.72 1.48
CA VAL A 31 -10.57 11.44 0.41
C VAL A 31 -10.82 9.94 0.41
N GLY A 32 -12.08 9.53 0.46
CA GLY A 32 -12.44 8.13 0.28
C GLY A 32 -12.44 7.76 -1.20
N GLY A 33 -11.98 6.55 -1.52
CA GLY A 33 -11.96 6.05 -2.89
C GLY A 33 -11.51 4.60 -2.98
N ASP A 34 -11.92 3.93 -4.05
CA ASP A 34 -11.48 2.57 -4.39
C ASP A 34 -10.08 2.63 -5.03
N LEU A 35 -9.15 1.80 -4.58
CA LEU A 35 -7.81 1.72 -5.17
C LEU A 35 -7.83 1.27 -6.64
N ARG A 36 -8.86 0.55 -7.07
CA ARG A 36 -9.08 0.13 -8.45
C ARG A 36 -9.68 1.23 -9.33
N CYS A 37 -10.12 2.34 -8.75
CA CYS A 37 -10.67 3.50 -9.47
C CYS A 37 -10.49 4.75 -8.61
N LEU A 38 -9.26 5.28 -8.61
CA LEU A 38 -8.90 6.42 -7.82
C LEU A 38 -9.60 7.69 -8.35
N PRO A 39 -10.25 8.50 -7.49
CA PRO A 39 -11.03 9.67 -7.88
C PRO A 39 -10.15 10.88 -8.22
N PHE A 40 -9.04 10.66 -8.92
CA PHE A 40 -8.08 11.67 -9.32
C PHE A 40 -7.81 11.58 -10.82
N ARG A 41 -7.44 12.71 -11.41
CA ARG A 41 -7.00 12.76 -12.80
C ARG A 41 -5.62 12.15 -12.94
N ASP A 42 -5.26 11.84 -14.17
CA ASP A 42 -3.93 11.36 -14.51
C ASP A 42 -2.86 12.36 -14.07
N ARG A 43 -1.75 11.84 -13.55
CA ARG A 43 -0.55 12.60 -13.16
C ARG A 43 -0.83 13.76 -12.20
N THR A 44 -1.82 13.61 -11.32
CA THR A 44 -2.20 14.62 -10.32
C THR A 44 -1.12 14.81 -9.25
N PHE A 45 -0.42 13.74 -8.84
CA PHE A 45 0.51 13.79 -7.70
C PHE A 45 1.96 13.62 -8.15
N ASP A 46 2.87 14.45 -7.67
CA ASP A 46 4.31 14.24 -7.89
C ASP A 46 4.79 12.91 -7.33
N ARG A 47 4.25 12.53 -6.16
CA ARG A 47 4.60 11.31 -5.44
C ARG A 47 3.35 10.62 -4.90
N VAL A 48 3.29 9.31 -5.05
CA VAL A 48 2.23 8.47 -4.47
C VAL A 48 2.87 7.37 -3.65
N PHE A 49 2.33 7.11 -2.46
CA PHE A 49 2.77 5.99 -1.64
C PHE A 49 1.58 5.16 -1.20
N SER A 50 1.75 3.85 -1.16
CA SER A 50 0.74 2.91 -0.69
C SER A 50 1.41 1.84 0.14
N VAL A 51 1.05 1.71 1.42
CA VAL A 51 1.71 0.79 2.36
C VAL A 51 0.71 -0.24 2.84
N ALA A 52 0.95 -1.51 2.54
CA ALA A 52 0.13 -2.67 2.88
C ALA A 52 -1.34 -2.64 2.40
N ALA A 53 -1.75 -1.59 1.68
CA ALA A 53 -3.12 -1.41 1.22
C ALA A 53 -3.51 -2.37 0.10
N LEU A 54 -2.65 -2.53 -0.91
CA LEU A 54 -2.89 -3.42 -2.06
C LEU A 54 -3.05 -4.90 -1.67
N CYS A 55 -2.52 -5.26 -0.49
CA CYS A 55 -2.63 -6.62 0.06
C CYS A 55 -4.09 -7.02 0.36
N PHE A 56 -5.05 -6.09 0.30
CA PHE A 56 -6.47 -6.36 0.56
C PHE A 56 -7.40 -6.09 -0.64
N VAL A 57 -6.87 -5.65 -1.79
CA VAL A 57 -7.66 -5.32 -3.00
C VAL A 57 -7.75 -6.48 -4.00
N ASP A 58 -8.92 -7.05 -4.27
CA ASP A 58 -9.06 -8.24 -5.14
C ASP A 58 -8.28 -8.18 -6.47
N ASP A 59 -8.39 -7.08 -7.21
CA ASP A 59 -7.59 -6.82 -8.41
C ASP A 59 -6.41 -5.89 -8.09
N GLU A 60 -5.33 -6.51 -7.61
CA GLU A 60 -4.10 -5.80 -7.28
C GLU A 60 -3.44 -5.17 -8.50
N GLN A 61 -3.58 -5.77 -9.68
CA GLN A 61 -2.98 -5.24 -10.89
C GLN A 61 -3.64 -3.92 -11.26
N GLU A 62 -4.98 -3.85 -11.22
CA GLU A 62 -5.73 -2.61 -11.45
C GLU A 62 -5.36 -1.52 -10.44
N ALA A 63 -5.20 -1.87 -9.16
CA ALA A 63 -4.73 -0.92 -8.16
C ALA A 63 -3.33 -0.36 -8.47
N VAL A 64 -2.42 -1.19 -8.99
CA VAL A 64 -1.12 -0.72 -9.48
C VAL A 64 -1.28 0.21 -10.69
N ARG A 65 -2.16 -0.11 -11.65
CA ARG A 65 -2.43 0.76 -12.81
C ARG A 65 -2.89 2.13 -12.37
N GLU A 66 -3.82 2.20 -11.42
CA GLU A 66 -4.36 3.45 -10.91
C GLU A 66 -3.30 4.29 -10.19
N ILE A 67 -2.45 3.65 -9.36
CA ILE A 67 -1.33 4.35 -8.73
C ILE A 67 -0.39 4.93 -9.79
N VAL A 68 -0.02 4.15 -10.81
CA VAL A 68 0.83 4.64 -11.91
C VAL A 68 0.14 5.78 -12.66
N ARG A 69 -1.15 5.66 -12.96
CA ARG A 69 -1.95 6.66 -13.70
C ARG A 69 -1.96 8.01 -13.00
N VAL A 70 -2.23 8.06 -11.70
CA VAL A 70 -2.31 9.32 -10.94
C VAL A 70 -0.94 9.89 -10.57
N THR A 71 0.14 9.12 -10.74
CA THR A 71 1.52 9.52 -10.41
C THR A 71 2.18 10.27 -11.56
N ARG A 72 2.75 11.44 -11.25
CA ARG A 72 3.52 12.26 -12.19
C ARG A 72 5.00 11.89 -12.25
N ARG A 73 5.65 11.57 -11.12
CA ARG A 73 7.12 11.36 -11.08
C ARG A 73 7.54 10.03 -10.46
N ARG A 74 7.14 9.75 -9.22
CA ARG A 74 7.64 8.60 -8.44
C ARG A 74 6.53 8.00 -7.59
N PHE A 75 6.56 6.70 -7.40
CA PHE A 75 5.67 6.03 -6.45
C PHE A 75 6.47 5.07 -5.56
N ALA A 76 5.90 4.71 -4.41
CA ALA A 76 6.42 3.67 -3.54
C ALA A 76 5.26 2.80 -3.06
N ILE A 77 5.35 1.49 -3.28
CA ILE A 77 4.31 0.55 -2.85
C ILE A 77 4.94 -0.49 -1.93
N GLY A 78 4.35 -0.68 -0.76
CA GLY A 78 4.76 -1.63 0.25
C GLY A 78 3.82 -2.84 0.28
N TRP A 79 4.38 -4.02 0.03
CA TRP A 79 3.67 -5.30 0.14
C TRP A 79 4.09 -6.07 1.39
N LEU A 80 3.20 -6.95 1.83
CA LEU A 80 3.49 -7.94 2.84
C LEU A 80 4.28 -9.10 2.23
N ASN A 81 5.52 -9.26 2.68
CA ASN A 81 6.44 -10.28 2.16
C ASN A 81 6.10 -11.67 2.73
N ARG A 82 5.79 -12.62 1.83
CA ARG A 82 5.46 -14.02 2.16
C ARG A 82 6.61 -14.78 2.82
N ASP A 83 7.86 -14.42 2.56
CA ASP A 83 9.03 -15.08 3.15
C ASP A 83 9.50 -14.41 4.45
N SER A 84 8.68 -13.51 5.02
CA SER A 84 9.01 -12.79 6.26
C SER A 84 8.67 -13.57 7.54
N LEU A 85 9.36 -13.22 8.64
CA LEU A 85 8.99 -13.69 9.98
C LEU A 85 7.56 -13.26 10.36
N LEU A 86 7.14 -12.06 9.92
CA LEU A 86 5.80 -11.56 10.16
C LEU A 86 4.74 -12.47 9.50
N TYR A 87 4.98 -12.97 8.28
CA TYR A 87 4.08 -13.94 7.66
C TYR A 87 3.95 -15.21 8.50
N ARG A 88 5.07 -15.75 8.99
CA ARG A 88 5.06 -16.95 9.85
C ARG A 88 4.29 -16.74 11.15
N GLN A 89 4.33 -15.54 11.71
CA GLN A 89 3.64 -15.19 12.95
C GLN A 89 2.17 -14.79 12.76
N LYS A 90 1.84 -14.09 11.67
CA LYS A 90 0.57 -13.36 11.51
C LYS A 90 -0.18 -13.65 10.21
N GLY A 91 0.45 -14.26 9.21
CA GLY A 91 -0.12 -14.45 7.87
C GLY A 91 -0.43 -15.91 7.49
N VAL A 92 0.11 -16.89 8.21
CA VAL A 92 -0.23 -18.30 8.00
C VAL A 92 -1.71 -18.59 8.25
N LYS A 93 -2.26 -19.61 7.57
CA LYS A 93 -3.67 -20.04 7.69
C LYS A 93 -4.69 -18.91 7.46
N GLY A 94 -4.40 -18.00 6.53
CA GLY A 94 -5.28 -16.88 6.19
C GLY A 94 -5.13 -15.65 7.08
N GLY A 95 -4.15 -15.67 7.99
CA GLY A 95 -3.77 -14.56 8.83
C GLY A 95 -4.58 -14.38 10.11
N ILE A 96 -4.09 -13.52 11.01
CA ILE A 96 -4.74 -13.18 12.29
C ILE A 96 -4.76 -11.66 12.52
N GLY A 97 -5.71 -11.17 13.31
CA GLY A 97 -5.89 -9.74 13.56
C GLY A 97 -6.11 -8.96 12.27
N SER A 98 -5.44 -7.80 12.13
CA SER A 98 -5.51 -6.94 10.94
C SER A 98 -4.91 -7.56 9.67
N TYR A 99 -4.27 -8.73 9.76
CA TYR A 99 -3.70 -9.43 8.61
C TYR A 99 -4.62 -10.52 8.04
N ARG A 100 -5.82 -10.69 8.60
CA ARG A 100 -6.80 -11.65 8.08
C ARG A 100 -7.17 -11.29 6.64
N GLY A 101 -7.12 -12.28 5.74
CA GLY A 101 -7.45 -12.08 4.33
C GLY A 101 -6.37 -11.35 3.52
N ALA A 102 -5.26 -10.94 4.13
CA ALA A 102 -4.19 -10.26 3.42
C ALA A 102 -3.52 -11.19 2.40
N ARG A 103 -3.30 -10.69 1.19
CA ARG A 103 -2.41 -11.31 0.21
C ARG A 103 -0.96 -11.00 0.56
N TRP A 104 -0.18 -12.07 0.66
CA TRP A 104 1.26 -12.02 0.87
C TRP A 104 1.93 -12.37 -0.45
N ARG A 105 2.88 -11.53 -0.88
CA ARG A 105 3.60 -11.69 -2.14
C ARG A 105 5.04 -12.10 -1.88
N ARG A 106 5.62 -12.86 -2.81
CA ARG A 106 7.07 -12.98 -2.86
C ARG A 106 7.68 -11.84 -3.70
N PRO A 107 8.90 -11.38 -3.38
CA PRO A 107 9.59 -10.32 -4.13
C PRO A 107 9.56 -10.50 -5.66
N GLU A 108 9.75 -11.74 -6.13
CA GLU A 108 9.80 -12.12 -7.54
C GLU A 108 8.45 -12.01 -8.28
N GLU A 109 7.32 -11.97 -7.55
CA GLU A 109 5.99 -11.85 -8.13
C GLU A 109 5.64 -10.38 -8.45
N LEU A 110 6.31 -9.43 -7.80
CA LEU A 110 5.96 -8.01 -7.86
C LEU A 110 6.23 -7.36 -9.22
N PRO A 111 7.33 -7.64 -9.94
CA PRO A 111 7.57 -7.02 -11.25
C PRO A 111 6.44 -7.23 -12.25
N GLY A 112 5.81 -8.42 -12.26
CA GLY A 112 4.71 -8.73 -13.19
C GLY A 112 3.45 -7.89 -12.99
N LEU A 113 3.28 -7.25 -11.82
CA LEU A 113 2.17 -6.31 -11.59
C LEU A 113 2.33 -5.01 -12.39
N PHE A 114 3.54 -4.73 -12.89
CA PHE A 114 3.86 -3.52 -13.65
C PHE A 114 3.95 -3.76 -15.16
N ASP A 115 3.68 -4.98 -15.62
CA ASP A 115 3.76 -5.33 -17.04
C ASP A 115 2.82 -4.46 -17.88
N GLY A 116 3.36 -3.88 -18.96
CA GLY A 116 2.62 -3.00 -19.86
C GLY A 116 2.39 -1.58 -19.34
N LEU A 117 2.87 -1.25 -18.14
CA LEU A 117 2.74 0.11 -17.58
C LEU A 117 3.95 0.99 -17.93
N PRO A 118 3.77 2.31 -18.04
CA PRO A 118 4.83 3.26 -18.40
C PRO A 118 5.78 3.53 -17.22
N VAL A 119 6.40 2.48 -16.66
CA VAL A 119 7.32 2.55 -15.53
C VAL A 119 8.75 2.33 -16.03
N GLY A 120 9.60 3.35 -15.88
CA GLY A 120 10.97 3.29 -16.40
C GLY A 120 11.95 2.51 -15.51
N THR A 121 11.88 2.68 -14.19
CA THR A 121 12.79 2.02 -13.24
C THR A 121 11.99 1.46 -12.08
N LEU A 122 12.12 0.16 -11.85
CA LEU A 122 11.55 -0.52 -10.70
C LEU A 122 12.70 -0.96 -9.78
N GLU A 123 12.71 -0.42 -8.57
CA GLU A 123 13.61 -0.87 -7.50
C GLU A 123 12.81 -1.61 -6.45
N LEU A 124 13.29 -2.80 -6.07
CA LEU A 124 12.71 -3.57 -4.99
C LEU A 124 13.61 -3.52 -3.76
N ARG A 125 13.04 -3.15 -2.62
CA ARG A 125 13.72 -3.06 -1.33
C ARG A 125 12.88 -3.76 -0.27
N SER A 126 13.54 -4.35 0.72
CA SER A 126 12.90 -4.90 1.91
C SER A 126 12.96 -3.90 3.06
N CYS A 127 11.87 -3.79 3.81
CA CYS A 127 11.83 -3.08 5.09
C CYS A 127 11.42 -4.07 6.18
N VAL A 128 12.10 -4.01 7.33
CA VAL A 128 11.73 -4.79 8.52
C VAL A 128 11.29 -3.80 9.60
N ALA A 129 10.02 -3.89 10.00
CA ALA A 129 9.54 -3.17 11.17
C ALA A 129 10.02 -3.91 12.42
N LEU A 130 11.00 -3.34 13.10
CA LEU A 130 11.40 -3.78 14.42
C LEU A 130 10.51 -3.04 15.43
N PRO A 131 9.62 -3.72 16.18
CA PRO A 131 8.95 -3.07 17.29
C PRO A 131 10.06 -2.57 18.23
N LYS A 132 9.97 -1.29 18.63
CA LYS A 132 10.86 -0.74 19.63
C LYS A 132 10.81 -1.68 20.85
N GLY A 133 11.95 -2.22 21.25
CA GLY A 133 12.02 -2.93 22.53
C GLY A 133 11.73 -1.90 23.60
N ASP A 134 10.66 -2.08 24.35
CA ASP A 134 10.49 -1.36 25.61
C ASP A 134 11.66 -1.80 26.51
N VAL A 135 12.57 -0.87 26.80
CA VAL A 135 13.62 -1.01 27.82
C VAL A 135 13.04 -0.58 29.16
#